data_AF-A0A970B188-F1
#
_entry.id   AF-A0A970B188-F1
#
_cell.length_a   1.000
_cell.length_b   1.000
_cell.length_c   1.000
_cell.angle_alpha   90.00
_cell.angle_beta   90.00
_cell.angle_gamma   90.00
#
_symmetry.space_group_name_H-M   'P 1'
#
loop_
_entity.id
_entity.type
_entity.pdbx_description
1 polymer ?
#
loop_
_entity_poly.entity_id
_entity_poly.type
_entity_poly.pdbx_seq_one_letter_code
_entity_poly.pdbx_strand_id
1 'polypeptide(L)'
;HILSHQSGLYRFKKKITQQDLLDWDKIINILENQDPDHLCGKETYYHAKTHGFLIGEIIKKTTKKSLGKLVFELLSKKLKVDFFIGTPKDQLSNIATLYENKIENKILSEFNAFNNPEHEINFYNNQDWQIAEVPSMNGHGNARSIAKIYDVFVNDLILEKNILLSKSSINKCLTESVNRIDKSLMMPIRWSNIGLILRGGWLFGRNKESFGHNGWGGSLGFADPVLGIGVAYTTNKINPTMTSDQRIINLLKKFYELSKN
;
A
#
# COMPACT_ATOMS: atom_id res chain seq x y z
N HIS A 1 11.06 -3.40 12.10
CA HIS A 1 9.94 -4.28 12.48
C HIS A 1 8.57 -3.72 12.12
N ILE A 2 8.18 -2.51 12.57
CA ILE A 2 6.88 -1.91 12.20
C ILE A 2 6.73 -1.80 10.67
N LEU A 3 7.73 -1.22 10.01
CA LEU A 3 7.71 -1.03 8.56
C LEU A 3 7.60 -2.33 7.76
N SER A 4 8.17 -3.42 8.29
CA SER A 4 8.33 -4.71 7.60
C SER A 4 7.38 -5.79 8.13
N HIS A 5 6.20 -5.40 8.62
CA HIS A 5 5.12 -6.31 9.05
C HIS A 5 5.47 -7.29 10.18
N GLN A 6 6.37 -6.88 11.09
CA GLN A 6 6.96 -7.73 12.13
C GLN A 6 6.75 -7.21 13.56
N SER A 7 5.86 -6.24 13.78
CA SER A 7 5.64 -5.65 15.12
C SER A 7 4.67 -6.42 16.01
N GLY A 8 3.88 -7.35 15.46
CA GLY A 8 2.79 -8.01 16.21
C GLY A 8 1.51 -7.20 16.34
N LEU A 9 1.44 -5.98 15.80
CA LEU A 9 0.25 -5.13 15.80
C LEU A 9 -0.54 -5.20 14.48
N TYR A 10 -0.64 -6.40 13.88
CA TYR A 10 -1.18 -6.57 12.51
C TYR A 10 -2.70 -6.44 12.38
N ARG A 11 -3.41 -6.44 13.51
CA ARG A 11 -4.88 -6.36 13.60
C ARG A 11 -5.32 -5.53 14.80
N PHE A 12 -6.59 -5.13 14.78
CA PHE A 12 -7.27 -4.59 15.96
C PHE A 12 -7.90 -5.74 16.75
N LYS A 13 -7.54 -5.88 18.03
CA LYS A 13 -8.10 -6.88 18.94
C LYS A 13 -9.51 -6.52 19.44
N LYS A 14 -9.79 -5.22 19.54
CA LYS A 14 -11.13 -4.71 19.87
C LYS A 14 -11.91 -4.46 18.59
N LYS A 15 -13.23 -4.69 18.63
CA LYS A 15 -14.12 -4.38 17.51
C LYS A 15 -14.06 -2.87 17.22
N ILE A 16 -13.87 -2.52 15.95
CA ILE A 16 -13.94 -1.14 15.46
C ILE A 16 -14.89 -1.07 14.27
N THR A 17 -15.41 0.13 14.00
CA THR A 17 -16.29 0.43 12.87
C THR A 17 -15.51 1.10 11.74
N GLN A 18 -16.12 1.23 10.56
CA GLN A 18 -15.55 2.04 9.48
C GLN A 18 -15.34 3.51 9.91
N GLN A 19 -16.29 4.05 10.67
CA GLN A 19 -16.21 5.44 11.16
C GLN A 19 -15.02 5.64 12.09
N ASP A 20 -14.66 4.63 12.88
CA ASP A 20 -13.51 4.71 13.79
C ASP A 20 -12.19 4.87 13.01
N LEU A 21 -12.09 4.34 11.79
CA LEU A 21 -10.90 4.51 10.95
C LEU A 21 -10.68 5.97 10.52
N LEU A 22 -11.71 6.82 10.57
CA LEU A 22 -11.60 8.23 10.24
C LEU A 22 -11.05 9.07 11.42
N ASP A 23 -11.05 8.52 12.63
CA ASP A 23 -10.55 9.17 13.84
C ASP A 23 -9.12 8.68 14.14
N TRP A 24 -8.14 9.46 13.68
CA TRP A 24 -6.72 9.15 13.85
C TRP A 24 -6.34 8.92 15.31
N ASP A 25 -6.74 9.82 16.20
CA ASP A 25 -6.30 9.79 17.60
C ASP A 25 -6.93 8.61 18.34
N LYS A 26 -8.18 8.26 18.01
CA LYS A 26 -8.82 7.03 18.50
C LYS A 26 -8.06 5.78 18.06
N ILE A 27 -7.69 5.67 16.79
CA ILE A 27 -6.95 4.51 16.27
C ILE A 27 -5.58 4.39 16.91
N ILE A 28 -4.84 5.50 17.05
CA ILE A 28 -3.54 5.50 17.72
C ILE A 28 -3.68 5.10 19.20
N ASN A 29 -4.66 5.65 19.92
CA ASN A 29 -4.91 5.26 21.30
C ASN A 29 -5.24 3.75 21.44
N ILE A 30 -5.99 3.18 20.51
CA ILE A 30 -6.25 1.72 20.49
C ILE A 30 -4.94 0.95 20.30
N LEU A 31 -4.10 1.33 19.33
CA LEU A 31 -2.87 0.61 18.99
C LEU A 31 -1.79 0.76 20.07
N GLU A 32 -1.65 1.93 20.69
CA GLU A 32 -0.67 2.18 21.76
C GLU A 32 -1.00 1.38 23.03
N ASN A 33 -2.28 1.13 23.32
CA ASN A 33 -2.72 0.35 24.48
C ASN A 33 -2.95 -1.13 24.18
N GLN A 34 -2.54 -1.61 23.01
CA GLN A 34 -2.72 -3.00 22.60
C GLN A 34 -1.40 -3.79 22.71
N ASP A 35 -1.42 -4.89 23.46
CA ASP A 35 -0.29 -5.84 23.43
C ASP A 35 -0.13 -6.46 22.04
N PRO A 36 1.10 -6.60 21.52
CA PRO A 36 1.33 -7.26 20.25
C PRO A 36 0.93 -8.74 20.33
N ASP A 37 0.39 -9.30 19.25
CA ASP A 37 0.02 -10.72 19.14
C ASP A 37 1.22 -11.68 19.17
N HIS A 38 2.42 -11.15 18.87
CA HIS A 38 3.68 -11.88 18.96
C HIS A 38 4.83 -10.91 19.23
N LEU A 39 5.97 -11.43 19.73
CA LEU A 39 7.18 -10.63 19.93
C LEU A 39 7.65 -9.99 18.60
N CYS A 40 8.18 -8.78 18.68
CA CYS A 40 8.74 -8.08 17.52
C CYS A 40 9.82 -8.90 16.82
N GLY A 41 9.76 -9.01 15.49
CA GLY A 41 10.71 -9.78 14.67
C GLY A 41 10.53 -11.31 14.71
N LYS A 42 9.69 -11.83 15.62
CA LYS A 42 9.45 -13.27 15.76
C LYS A 42 8.62 -13.85 14.64
N GLU A 43 7.66 -13.11 14.13
CA GLU A 43 6.72 -13.54 13.09
C GLU A 43 6.45 -12.39 12.11
N THR A 44 5.93 -12.74 10.93
CA THR A 44 5.49 -11.77 9.91
C THR A 44 4.01 -11.98 9.63
N TYR A 45 3.25 -10.90 9.75
CA TYR A 45 1.82 -10.84 9.46
C TYR A 45 1.54 -9.54 8.75
N TYR A 46 0.98 -9.56 7.53
CA TYR A 46 0.59 -8.34 6.85
C TYR A 46 -0.38 -7.50 7.70
N HIS A 47 -0.05 -6.22 7.86
CA HIS A 47 -0.76 -5.22 8.66
C HIS A 47 -1.76 -4.48 7.77
N ALA A 48 -2.77 -5.18 7.25
CA ALA A 48 -3.62 -4.66 6.17
C ALA A 48 -4.28 -3.30 6.47
N LYS A 49 -4.58 -3.02 7.75
CA LYS A 49 -5.19 -1.75 8.17
C LYS A 49 -4.30 -0.91 9.08
N THR A 50 -3.54 -1.57 9.96
CA THR A 50 -2.80 -0.88 11.03
C THR A 50 -1.48 -0.27 10.55
N HIS A 51 -0.91 -0.73 9.43
CA HIS A 51 0.41 -0.31 8.95
C HIS A 51 0.52 1.20 8.76
N GLY A 52 -0.44 1.79 8.06
CA GLY A 52 -0.47 3.19 7.70
C GLY A 52 -0.60 4.11 8.91
N PHE A 53 -1.37 3.70 9.93
CA PHE A 53 -1.47 4.43 11.19
C PHE A 53 -0.18 4.37 11.99
N LEU A 54 0.41 3.17 12.14
CA LEU A 54 1.67 2.99 12.88
C LEU A 54 2.81 3.80 12.25
N ILE A 55 2.95 3.74 10.92
CA ILE A 55 3.98 4.48 10.19
C ILE A 55 3.68 5.97 10.19
N GLY A 56 2.44 6.35 9.89
CA GLY A 56 2.04 7.74 9.86
C GLY A 56 2.22 8.43 11.20
N GLU A 57 2.04 7.72 12.32
CA GLU A 57 2.24 8.29 13.65
C GLU A 57 3.72 8.48 13.98
N ILE A 58 4.59 7.54 13.58
CA ILE A 58 6.05 7.73 13.66
C ILE A 58 6.46 8.97 12.85
N ILE A 59 5.95 9.10 11.63
CA ILE A 59 6.20 10.25 10.75
C ILE A 59 5.68 11.54 11.39
N LYS A 60 4.46 11.56 11.93
CA LYS A 60 3.86 12.72 12.60
C LYS A 60 4.66 13.14 13.83
N LYS A 61 5.07 12.19 14.69
CA LYS A 61 5.87 12.48 15.89
C LYS A 61 7.25 13.05 15.54
N THR A 62 7.89 12.57 14.47
CA THR A 62 9.24 12.98 14.04
C THR A 62 9.26 14.26 13.21
N THR A 63 8.29 14.47 12.32
CA THR A 63 8.28 15.59 11.36
C THR A 63 7.30 16.71 11.72
N LYS A 64 6.38 16.46 12.67
CA LYS A 64 5.25 17.35 13.01
C LYS A 64 4.28 17.60 11.85
N LYS A 65 4.32 16.78 10.80
CA LYS A 65 3.40 16.82 9.66
C LYS A 65 2.67 15.48 9.51
N SER A 66 1.43 15.52 9.05
CA SER A 66 0.71 14.29 8.69
C SER A 66 1.35 13.61 7.49
N LEU A 67 1.07 12.31 7.31
CA LEU A 67 1.58 11.58 6.16
C LEU A 67 0.98 12.11 4.85
N GLY A 68 -0.32 12.43 4.84
CA GLY A 68 -0.97 13.07 3.70
C GLY A 68 -0.31 14.38 3.28
N LYS A 69 0.06 15.22 4.26
CA LYS A 69 0.79 16.47 4.00
C LYS A 69 2.16 16.23 3.37
N LEU A 70 2.92 15.25 3.87
CA LEU A 70 4.22 14.92 3.29
C LEU A 70 4.11 14.29 1.90
N VAL A 71 3.13 13.41 1.68
CA VAL A 71 2.83 12.86 0.35
C VAL A 71 2.53 14.00 -0.63
N PHE A 72 1.69 14.95 -0.23
CA PHE A 72 1.39 16.12 -1.06
C PHE A 72 2.64 16.96 -1.37
N GLU A 73 3.44 17.32 -0.37
CA GLU A 73 4.61 18.17 -0.56
C GLU A 73 5.73 17.48 -1.35
N LEU A 74 6.03 16.22 -1.00
CA LEU A 74 7.21 15.50 -1.49
C LEU A 74 6.94 14.75 -2.79
N LEU A 75 5.69 14.37 -3.07
CA LEU A 75 5.31 13.63 -4.28
C LEU A 75 4.38 14.47 -5.16
N SER A 76 3.15 14.74 -4.72
CA SER A 76 2.09 15.30 -5.58
C SER A 76 2.48 16.66 -6.16
N LYS A 77 2.89 17.60 -5.30
CA LYS A 77 3.33 18.94 -5.68
C LYS A 77 4.68 18.91 -6.40
N LYS A 78 5.65 18.15 -5.88
CA LYS A 78 7.02 18.12 -6.43
C LYS A 78 7.09 17.48 -7.82
N LEU A 79 6.35 16.40 -8.03
CA LEU A 79 6.32 15.64 -9.28
C LEU A 79 5.18 16.04 -10.22
N LYS A 80 4.26 16.91 -9.76
CA LYS A 80 3.04 17.31 -10.47
C LYS A 80 2.19 16.09 -10.84
N VAL A 81 1.90 15.27 -9.83
CA VAL A 81 1.11 14.03 -9.97
C VAL A 81 -0.14 14.07 -9.10
N ASP A 82 -1.22 13.48 -9.60
CA ASP A 82 -2.49 13.34 -8.88
C ASP A 82 -2.46 12.04 -8.06
N PHE A 83 -1.88 12.12 -6.87
CA PHE A 83 -1.91 11.06 -5.87
C PHE A 83 -1.99 11.69 -4.48
N PHE A 84 -2.94 11.26 -3.66
CA PHE A 84 -3.25 11.88 -2.38
C PHE A 84 -3.55 10.83 -1.31
N ILE A 85 -3.20 11.16 -0.06
CA ILE A 85 -3.73 10.51 1.14
C ILE A 85 -4.36 11.66 1.92
N GLY A 86 -5.66 11.62 2.15
CA GLY A 86 -6.45 12.81 2.47
C GLY A 86 -6.65 13.68 1.22
N THR A 87 -7.63 13.33 0.41
CA THR A 87 -7.85 13.98 -0.89
C THR A 87 -8.34 15.42 -0.71
N PRO A 88 -7.75 16.41 -1.39
CA PRO A 88 -8.26 17.78 -1.39
C PRO A 88 -9.72 17.85 -1.90
N LYS A 89 -10.54 18.71 -1.30
CA LYS A 89 -11.98 18.80 -1.61
C LYS A 89 -12.26 19.15 -3.08
N ASP A 90 -11.40 19.95 -3.70
CA ASP A 90 -11.46 20.33 -5.11
C ASP A 90 -11.11 19.19 -6.07
N GLN A 91 -10.60 18.06 -5.56
CA GLN A 91 -10.27 16.87 -6.35
C GLN A 91 -11.33 15.76 -6.25
N LEU A 92 -12.35 15.91 -5.40
CA LEU A 92 -13.35 14.86 -5.15
C LEU A 92 -14.15 14.50 -6.41
N SER A 93 -14.40 15.46 -7.30
CA SER A 93 -15.09 15.21 -8.58
C SER A 93 -14.30 14.32 -9.55
N ASN A 94 -13.00 14.14 -9.32
CA ASN A 94 -12.14 13.29 -10.15
C ASN A 94 -12.11 11.83 -9.68
N ILE A 95 -12.75 11.50 -8.55
CA ILE A 95 -12.75 10.16 -7.98
C ILE A 95 -13.83 9.31 -8.66
N ALA A 96 -13.40 8.21 -9.29
CA ALA A 96 -14.32 7.23 -9.85
C ALA A 96 -15.01 6.43 -8.73
N THR A 97 -16.33 6.23 -8.85
CA THR A 97 -17.09 5.38 -7.93
C THR A 97 -16.63 3.93 -8.04
N LEU A 98 -16.25 3.34 -6.90
CA LEU A 98 -15.92 1.94 -6.76
C LEU A 98 -17.19 1.08 -6.84
N TYR A 99 -17.08 -0.08 -7.47
CA TYR A 99 -18.16 -1.07 -7.52
C TYR A 99 -17.60 -2.49 -7.54
N GLU A 100 -18.37 -3.45 -7.04
CA GLU A 100 -18.06 -4.88 -7.09
C GLU A 100 -19.28 -5.70 -7.51
N ASN A 101 -19.03 -6.88 -8.06
CA ASN A 101 -20.08 -7.89 -8.21
C ASN A 101 -20.19 -8.61 -6.87
N LYS A 102 -21.38 -8.56 -6.24
CA LYS A 102 -21.66 -9.12 -4.90
C LYS A 102 -20.93 -10.44 -4.65
N ILE A 103 -20.29 -10.54 -3.49
CA ILE A 103 -19.90 -11.81 -2.87
C ILE A 103 -20.48 -11.81 -1.45
N GLU A 104 -21.04 -12.95 -1.05
CA GLU A 104 -21.53 -13.17 0.31
C GLU A 104 -20.34 -13.25 1.30
N ASN A 105 -20.43 -12.49 2.39
CA ASN A 105 -19.46 -12.59 3.48
C ASN A 105 -19.74 -13.81 4.34
N LYS A 106 -18.70 -14.60 4.60
CA LYS A 106 -18.70 -15.58 5.70
C LYS A 106 -18.39 -14.85 7.00
N ILE A 107 -19.23 -15.09 8.01
CA ILE A 107 -18.95 -14.67 9.38
C ILE A 107 -17.77 -15.50 9.90
N LEU A 108 -16.65 -14.83 10.18
CA LEU A 108 -15.50 -15.41 10.90
C LEU A 108 -15.62 -15.08 12.38
N SER A 109 -15.24 -16.02 13.25
CA SER A 109 -15.39 -15.88 14.71
C SER A 109 -14.30 -15.03 15.37
N GLU A 110 -13.11 -14.91 14.78
CA GLU A 110 -11.99 -14.12 15.34
C GLU A 110 -11.53 -13.01 14.40
N PHE A 111 -11.14 -11.86 14.98
CA PHE A 111 -10.58 -10.74 14.22
C PHE A 111 -9.17 -11.04 13.72
N ASN A 112 -8.93 -10.77 12.44
CA ASN A 112 -7.65 -10.83 11.75
C ASN A 112 -7.34 -9.48 11.06
N ALA A 113 -6.32 -9.44 10.21
CA ALA A 113 -5.94 -8.21 9.50
C ALA A 113 -7.06 -7.65 8.58
N PHE A 114 -7.94 -8.51 8.08
CA PHE A 114 -8.86 -8.21 6.98
C PHE A 114 -10.31 -7.96 7.40
N ASN A 115 -10.77 -8.51 8.53
CA ASN A 115 -12.19 -8.54 8.88
C ASN A 115 -12.63 -7.58 10.01
N ASN A 116 -11.75 -6.71 10.52
CA ASN A 116 -12.11 -5.75 11.57
C ASN A 116 -11.64 -4.31 11.26
N PRO A 117 -12.52 -3.45 10.70
CA PRO A 117 -13.82 -3.82 10.10
C PRO A 117 -13.61 -4.59 8.78
N GLU A 118 -14.66 -5.23 8.26
CA GLU A 118 -14.67 -5.80 6.90
C GLU A 118 -14.60 -4.70 5.83
N HIS A 119 -14.38 -5.04 4.56
CA HIS A 119 -14.42 -4.05 3.49
C HIS A 119 -15.86 -3.60 3.20
N GLU A 120 -16.08 -2.28 3.04
CA GLU A 120 -17.38 -1.72 2.70
C GLU A 120 -17.24 -0.67 1.60
N ILE A 121 -17.46 -1.07 0.34
CA ILE A 121 -17.27 -0.20 -0.83
C ILE A 121 -18.15 1.05 -0.78
N ASN A 122 -19.40 0.93 -0.30
CA ASN A 122 -20.30 2.07 -0.17
C ASN A 122 -19.73 3.12 0.78
N PHE A 123 -19.10 2.70 1.89
CA PHE A 123 -18.41 3.61 2.80
C PHE A 123 -17.20 4.26 2.11
N TYR A 124 -16.42 3.51 1.33
CA TYR A 124 -15.26 4.04 0.61
C TYR A 124 -15.64 5.07 -0.48
N ASN A 125 -16.87 5.02 -0.98
CA ASN A 125 -17.39 5.99 -1.95
C ASN A 125 -17.87 7.31 -1.30
N ASN A 126 -17.91 7.40 0.04
CA ASN A 126 -18.32 8.62 0.75
C ASN A 126 -17.18 9.64 0.81
N GLN A 127 -17.54 10.93 0.79
CA GLN A 127 -16.57 12.02 0.86
C GLN A 127 -15.73 11.98 2.15
N ASP A 128 -16.33 11.60 3.29
CA ASP A 128 -15.62 11.51 4.57
C ASP A 128 -14.45 10.52 4.52
N TRP A 129 -14.60 9.40 3.81
CA TRP A 129 -13.50 8.46 3.57
C TRP A 129 -12.44 9.03 2.63
N GLN A 130 -12.86 9.73 1.58
CA GLN A 130 -11.99 10.27 0.54
C GLN A 130 -11.08 11.38 1.05
N ILE A 131 -11.57 12.21 1.98
CA ILE A 131 -10.82 13.33 2.58
C ILE A 131 -10.01 12.94 3.82
N ALA A 132 -10.33 11.80 4.47
CA ALA A 132 -9.59 11.33 5.64
C ALA A 132 -8.18 10.83 5.29
N GLU A 133 -7.32 10.66 6.29
CA GLU A 133 -6.01 10.00 6.13
C GLU A 133 -6.08 8.58 6.69
N VAL A 134 -6.23 7.58 5.81
CA VAL A 134 -6.17 6.14 6.16
C VAL A 134 -5.10 5.48 5.28
N PRO A 135 -3.79 5.70 5.57
CA PRO A 135 -2.72 5.50 4.60
C PRO A 135 -2.54 4.08 4.08
N SER A 136 -3.02 3.07 4.83
CA SER A 136 -3.02 1.68 4.37
C SER A 136 -4.07 1.37 3.30
N MET A 137 -5.11 2.20 3.16
CA MET A 137 -6.33 1.83 2.45
C MET A 137 -6.87 2.89 1.51
N ASN A 138 -6.71 4.18 1.79
CA ASN A 138 -7.48 5.24 1.12
C ASN A 138 -6.66 6.20 0.22
N GLY A 139 -5.49 5.78 -0.25
CA GLY A 139 -4.76 6.54 -1.25
C GLY A 139 -5.58 6.71 -2.53
N HIS A 140 -5.81 7.95 -2.97
CA HIS A 140 -6.52 8.26 -4.21
C HIS A 140 -5.54 8.77 -5.27
N GLY A 141 -5.54 8.13 -6.43
CA GLY A 141 -4.73 8.55 -7.57
C GLY A 141 -5.06 7.74 -8.81
N ASN A 142 -4.28 7.94 -9.86
CA ASN A 142 -4.46 7.25 -11.14
C ASN A 142 -3.19 6.50 -11.58
N ALA A 143 -3.35 5.57 -12.52
CA ALA A 143 -2.23 4.76 -13.03
C ALA A 143 -1.06 5.62 -13.55
N ARG A 144 -1.32 6.77 -14.20
CA ARG A 144 -0.26 7.64 -14.71
C ARG A 144 0.58 8.23 -13.56
N SER A 145 -0.07 8.76 -12.53
CA SER A 145 0.57 9.32 -11.35
C SER A 145 1.40 8.27 -10.59
N ILE A 146 0.82 7.09 -10.34
CA ILE A 146 1.50 6.01 -9.63
C ILE A 146 2.69 5.49 -10.44
N ALA A 147 2.52 5.27 -11.75
CA ALA A 147 3.61 4.88 -12.63
C ALA A 147 4.72 5.94 -12.63
N LYS A 148 4.38 7.24 -12.65
CA LYS A 148 5.37 8.31 -12.59
C LYS A 148 6.15 8.34 -11.28
N ILE A 149 5.51 8.06 -10.15
CA ILE A 149 6.19 7.98 -8.85
C ILE A 149 7.22 6.83 -8.86
N TYR A 150 6.83 5.64 -9.32
CA TYR A 150 7.77 4.51 -9.45
C TYR A 150 8.85 4.74 -10.51
N ASP A 151 8.54 5.43 -11.60
CA ASP A 151 9.48 5.86 -12.64
C ASP A 151 10.56 6.79 -12.05
N VAL A 152 10.19 7.70 -11.17
CA VAL A 152 11.17 8.55 -10.48
C VAL A 152 12.06 7.73 -9.54
N PHE A 153 11.49 6.83 -8.74
CA PHE A 153 12.30 5.97 -7.86
C PHE A 153 13.27 5.07 -8.62
N VAL A 154 12.85 4.49 -9.75
CA VAL A 154 13.73 3.62 -10.53
C VAL A 154 14.84 4.42 -11.21
N ASN A 155 14.55 5.63 -11.69
CA ASN A 155 15.57 6.50 -12.28
C ASN A 155 16.54 7.07 -11.23
N ASP A 156 16.09 7.34 -10.01
CA ASP A 156 16.98 7.65 -8.88
C ASP A 156 17.89 6.46 -8.54
N LEU A 157 17.40 5.23 -8.65
CA LEU A 157 18.16 4.01 -8.38
C LEU A 157 19.23 3.71 -9.44
N ILE A 158 18.87 3.78 -10.73
CA ILE A 158 19.75 3.31 -11.83
C ILE A 158 20.56 4.44 -12.47
N LEU A 159 20.02 5.66 -12.52
CA LEU A 159 20.67 6.84 -13.12
C LEU A 159 21.16 7.87 -12.10
N GLU A 160 20.93 7.63 -10.80
CA GLU A 160 21.38 8.50 -9.70
C GLU A 160 20.91 9.96 -9.86
N LYS A 161 19.68 10.15 -10.37
CA LYS A 161 19.10 11.48 -10.59
C LYS A 161 18.83 12.26 -9.30
N ASN A 162 18.72 11.56 -8.17
CA ASN A 162 18.50 12.12 -6.84
C ASN A 162 17.30 13.09 -6.77
N ILE A 163 16.23 12.81 -7.52
CA ILE A 163 15.00 13.61 -7.57
C ILE A 163 14.28 13.52 -6.22
N LEU A 164 14.10 12.31 -5.69
CA LEU A 164 13.48 12.04 -4.40
C LEU A 164 14.48 11.49 -3.39
N LEU A 165 15.27 10.49 -3.77
CA LEU A 165 16.16 9.75 -2.87
C LEU A 165 17.50 9.45 -3.54
N SER A 166 18.54 9.31 -2.71
CA SER A 166 19.81 8.77 -3.20
C SER A 166 19.70 7.28 -3.52
N LYS A 167 20.50 6.80 -4.48
CA LYS A 167 20.65 5.36 -4.75
C LYS A 167 20.97 4.54 -3.50
N SER A 168 21.86 5.06 -2.63
CA SER A 168 22.18 4.40 -1.36
C SER A 168 20.96 4.26 -0.45
N SER A 169 20.14 5.31 -0.35
CA SER A 169 18.88 5.27 0.41
C SER A 169 17.90 4.25 -0.17
N ILE A 170 17.72 4.22 -1.49
CA ILE A 170 16.82 3.26 -2.15
C ILE A 170 17.31 1.83 -1.93
N ASN A 171 18.61 1.55 -2.07
CA ASN A 171 19.17 0.22 -1.80
C ASN A 171 18.92 -0.24 -0.35
N LYS A 172 19.04 0.67 0.63
CA LYS A 172 18.70 0.37 2.03
C LYS A 172 17.21 0.06 2.20
N CYS A 173 16.35 0.84 1.54
CA CYS A 173 14.91 0.60 1.53
C CYS A 173 14.56 -0.79 0.95
N LEU A 174 15.22 -1.18 -0.16
CA LEU A 174 14.96 -2.44 -0.87
C LEU A 174 15.65 -3.66 -0.27
N THR A 175 16.43 -3.51 0.79
CA THR A 175 17.02 -4.64 1.49
C THR A 175 15.91 -5.54 2.02
N GLU A 176 15.97 -6.83 1.66
CA GLU A 176 14.98 -7.83 2.09
C GLU A 176 15.03 -7.99 3.62
N SER A 177 13.85 -7.98 4.25
CA SER A 177 13.69 -8.33 5.66
C SER A 177 13.71 -9.86 5.81
N VAL A 178 13.70 -10.38 7.04
CA VAL A 178 13.79 -11.83 7.26
C VAL A 178 12.70 -12.60 6.49
N ASN A 179 13.12 -13.36 5.48
CA ASN A 179 12.25 -14.11 4.59
C ASN A 179 11.56 -15.28 5.34
N ARG A 180 10.23 -15.28 5.32
CA ARG A 180 9.36 -16.30 5.93
C ARG A 180 7.96 -16.23 5.33
N ILE A 181 7.12 -17.21 5.65
CA ILE A 181 5.69 -17.13 5.32
C ILE A 181 5.06 -15.96 6.08
N ASP A 182 4.39 -15.08 5.34
CA ASP A 182 3.48 -14.10 5.90
C ASP A 182 2.21 -14.82 6.36
N LYS A 183 1.93 -14.80 7.66
CA LYS A 183 0.84 -15.55 8.27
C LYS A 183 -0.53 -14.87 8.14
N SER A 184 -0.60 -13.60 7.71
CA SER A 184 -1.86 -13.00 7.29
C SER A 184 -2.22 -13.42 5.87
N LEU A 185 -1.24 -13.40 4.95
CA LEU A 185 -1.46 -13.69 3.53
C LEU A 185 -1.32 -15.17 3.17
N MET A 186 -0.75 -15.98 4.07
CA MET A 186 -0.45 -17.41 3.89
C MET A 186 0.46 -17.66 2.67
N MET A 187 1.38 -16.73 2.40
CA MET A 187 2.26 -16.74 1.24
C MET A 187 3.70 -16.34 1.62
N PRO A 188 4.73 -16.81 0.88
CA PRO A 188 6.12 -16.41 1.08
C PRO A 188 6.38 -15.00 0.52
N ILE A 189 5.76 -13.97 1.11
CA ILE A 189 5.94 -12.59 0.65
C ILE A 189 7.35 -12.11 1.01
N ARG A 190 8.08 -11.64 0.00
CA ARG A 190 9.39 -11.03 0.13
C ARG A 190 9.24 -9.56 0.49
N TRP A 191 9.13 -9.25 1.78
CA TRP A 191 9.06 -7.88 2.28
C TRP A 191 10.45 -7.25 2.36
N SER A 192 10.58 -6.06 1.80
CA SER A 192 11.71 -5.18 2.11
C SER A 192 11.63 -4.64 3.53
N ASN A 193 12.73 -4.08 4.03
CA ASN A 193 12.80 -3.48 5.37
C ASN A 193 11.83 -2.32 5.57
N ILE A 194 11.29 -1.74 4.49
CA ILE A 194 10.31 -0.66 4.55
C ILE A 194 8.88 -1.08 4.15
N GLY A 195 8.63 -2.37 3.95
CA GLY A 195 7.28 -2.88 3.63
C GLY A 195 6.89 -2.82 2.15
N LEU A 196 7.83 -2.50 1.25
CA LEU A 196 7.63 -2.78 -0.19
C LEU A 196 7.76 -4.28 -0.45
N ILE A 197 6.97 -4.81 -1.38
CA ILE A 197 7.06 -6.18 -1.84
C ILE A 197 8.13 -6.28 -2.93
N LEU A 198 9.08 -7.18 -2.75
CA LEU A 198 10.10 -7.52 -3.74
C LEU A 198 9.58 -8.62 -4.67
N ARG A 199 10.04 -8.61 -5.93
CA ARG A 199 9.67 -9.65 -6.89
C ARG A 199 10.00 -11.05 -6.35
N GLY A 200 9.07 -11.98 -6.56
CA GLY A 200 9.12 -13.33 -5.99
C GLY A 200 8.20 -13.47 -4.77
N GLY A 201 7.89 -12.36 -4.07
CA GLY A 201 6.77 -12.29 -3.13
C GLY A 201 5.43 -12.01 -3.81
N TRP A 202 5.45 -11.28 -4.92
CA TRP A 202 4.29 -11.05 -5.78
C TRP A 202 4.70 -11.01 -7.26
N LEU A 203 3.71 -11.00 -8.15
CA LEU A 203 3.93 -10.90 -9.60
C LEU A 203 4.07 -9.44 -10.05
N PHE A 204 5.30 -8.93 -10.03
CA PHE A 204 5.67 -7.64 -10.61
C PHE A 204 6.55 -7.84 -11.85
N GLY A 205 5.92 -7.96 -13.02
CA GLY A 205 6.64 -8.16 -14.27
C GLY A 205 7.52 -9.42 -14.30
N ARG A 206 8.54 -9.41 -15.17
CA ARG A 206 9.44 -10.57 -15.35
C ARG A 206 10.78 -10.44 -14.62
N ASN A 207 11.23 -9.23 -14.31
CA ASN A 207 12.58 -8.98 -13.80
C ASN A 207 12.61 -9.08 -12.27
N LYS A 208 13.59 -9.83 -11.73
CA LYS A 208 13.71 -10.16 -10.29
C LYS A 208 14.03 -8.95 -9.41
N GLU A 209 14.49 -7.87 -10.02
CA GLU A 209 14.81 -6.58 -9.40
C GLU A 209 13.57 -5.73 -9.15
N SER A 210 12.40 -6.12 -9.69
CA SER A 210 11.18 -5.33 -9.56
C SER A 210 10.68 -5.28 -8.12
N PHE A 211 10.10 -4.14 -7.74
CA PHE A 211 9.56 -3.94 -6.39
C PHE A 211 8.37 -2.98 -6.42
N GLY A 212 7.42 -3.15 -5.50
CA GLY A 212 6.21 -2.36 -5.49
C GLY A 212 5.22 -2.76 -4.41
N HIS A 213 3.94 -2.50 -4.67
CA HIS A 213 2.84 -2.94 -3.82
C HIS A 213 1.57 -3.14 -4.66
N ASN A 214 0.73 -4.10 -4.27
CA ASN A 214 -0.61 -4.30 -4.83
C ASN A 214 -1.69 -3.80 -3.85
N GLY A 215 -2.87 -3.48 -4.38
CA GLY A 215 -4.04 -3.10 -3.60
C GLY A 215 -5.14 -4.15 -3.73
N TRP A 216 -6.00 -4.19 -2.71
CA TRP A 216 -7.24 -4.98 -2.78
C TRP A 216 -8.09 -4.51 -3.97
N GLY A 217 -8.75 -5.44 -4.66
CA GLY A 217 -9.55 -5.13 -5.84
C GLY A 217 -8.81 -5.16 -7.18
N GLY A 218 -7.47 -5.28 -7.17
CA GLY A 218 -6.66 -5.57 -8.36
C GLY A 218 -5.71 -4.47 -8.81
N SER A 219 -5.70 -3.30 -8.16
CA SER A 219 -4.72 -2.25 -8.45
C SER A 219 -3.29 -2.69 -8.10
N LEU A 220 -2.29 -2.14 -8.78
CA LEU A 220 -0.90 -2.28 -8.37
C LEU A 220 -0.04 -1.13 -8.89
N GLY A 221 1.12 -0.94 -8.25
CA GLY A 221 2.20 -0.10 -8.75
C GLY A 221 3.53 -0.74 -8.41
N PHE A 222 4.47 -0.74 -9.36
CA PHE A 222 5.83 -1.24 -9.14
C PHE A 222 6.84 -0.54 -10.06
N ALA A 223 8.11 -0.61 -9.68
CA ALA A 223 9.25 -0.24 -10.49
C ALA A 223 9.92 -1.48 -11.07
N ASP A 224 10.41 -1.38 -12.31
CA ASP A 224 11.28 -2.37 -12.95
C ASP A 224 12.66 -1.74 -13.27
N PRO A 225 13.67 -1.97 -12.41
CA PRO A 225 15.02 -1.44 -12.61
C PRO A 225 15.74 -1.91 -13.87
N VAL A 226 15.38 -3.07 -14.42
CA VAL A 226 16.04 -3.60 -15.62
C VAL A 226 15.57 -2.85 -16.87
N LEU A 227 14.29 -2.50 -16.92
CA LEU A 227 13.74 -1.68 -18.00
C LEU A 227 13.81 -0.16 -17.72
N GLY A 228 14.09 0.23 -16.47
CA GLY A 228 14.15 1.64 -16.06
C GLY A 228 12.81 2.34 -16.06
N ILE A 229 11.73 1.63 -15.76
CA ILE A 229 10.34 2.13 -15.84
C ILE A 229 9.56 1.93 -14.54
N GLY A 230 8.60 2.83 -14.30
CA GLY A 230 7.49 2.60 -13.38
C GLY A 230 6.27 2.06 -14.11
N VAL A 231 5.56 1.13 -13.49
CA VAL A 231 4.35 0.49 -14.03
C VAL A 231 3.24 0.59 -12.99
N ALA A 232 2.03 0.91 -13.43
CA ALA A 232 0.87 0.90 -12.54
C ALA A 232 -0.41 0.51 -13.29
N TYR A 233 -1.35 -0.03 -12.52
CA TYR A 233 -2.70 -0.35 -12.96
C TYR A 233 -3.68 0.03 -11.86
N THR A 234 -4.73 0.73 -12.25
CA THR A 234 -5.82 1.16 -11.37
C THR A 234 -7.14 0.79 -12.00
N THR A 235 -8.14 0.46 -11.18
CA THR A 235 -9.49 0.12 -11.62
C THR A 235 -10.48 0.49 -10.54
N ASN A 236 -11.69 0.88 -10.92
CA ASN A 236 -12.80 1.09 -9.99
C ASN A 236 -13.71 -0.14 -9.86
N LYS A 237 -13.49 -1.18 -10.67
CA LYS A 237 -14.15 -2.48 -10.51
C LYS A 237 -13.32 -3.35 -9.59
N ILE A 238 -13.79 -3.53 -8.36
CA ILE A 238 -13.14 -4.37 -7.36
C ILE A 238 -13.31 -5.85 -7.74
N ASN A 239 -12.17 -6.53 -7.80
CA ASN A 239 -12.10 -7.99 -7.76
C ASN A 239 -11.68 -8.41 -6.34
N PRO A 240 -12.61 -8.91 -5.50
CA PRO A 240 -12.37 -9.12 -4.08
C PRO A 240 -11.51 -10.37 -3.76
N THR A 241 -10.84 -10.96 -4.75
CA THR A 241 -9.93 -12.10 -4.55
C THR A 241 -8.62 -11.65 -3.91
N MET A 242 -8.05 -12.52 -3.07
CA MET A 242 -6.70 -12.34 -2.51
C MET A 242 -5.57 -12.76 -3.48
N THR A 243 -5.91 -13.31 -4.64
CA THR A 243 -4.95 -13.70 -5.68
C THR A 243 -4.64 -12.55 -6.63
N SER A 244 -3.62 -12.72 -7.48
CA SER A 244 -3.29 -11.75 -8.51
C SER A 244 -4.44 -11.60 -9.51
N ASP A 245 -4.81 -10.35 -9.82
CA ASP A 245 -5.91 -10.04 -10.71
C ASP A 245 -5.58 -10.34 -12.18
N GLN A 246 -6.43 -11.14 -12.86
CA GLN A 246 -6.15 -11.59 -14.22
C GLN A 246 -6.09 -10.43 -15.24
N ARG A 247 -6.80 -9.32 -15.00
CA ARG A 247 -6.77 -8.13 -15.87
C ARG A 247 -5.35 -7.60 -15.98
N ILE A 248 -4.68 -7.41 -14.84
CA ILE A 248 -3.31 -6.90 -14.84
C ILE A 248 -2.29 -7.97 -15.24
N ILE A 249 -2.50 -9.24 -14.89
CA ILE A 249 -1.62 -10.32 -15.38
C ILE A 249 -1.56 -10.32 -16.92
N ASN A 250 -2.72 -10.21 -17.58
CA ASN A 250 -2.80 -10.20 -19.04
C ASN A 250 -2.10 -8.98 -19.66
N LEU A 251 -2.32 -7.80 -19.08
CA LEU A 251 -1.67 -6.56 -19.52
C LEU A 251 -0.15 -6.64 -19.35
N LEU A 252 0.34 -7.11 -18.20
CA LEU A 252 1.78 -7.27 -17.96
C LEU A 252 2.39 -8.28 -18.92
N LYS A 253 1.76 -9.44 -19.13
CA LYS A 253 2.25 -10.42 -20.11
C LYS A 253 2.43 -9.79 -21.49
N LYS A 254 1.42 -9.05 -21.98
CA LYS A 254 1.50 -8.41 -23.29
C LYS A 254 2.53 -7.28 -23.32
N PHE A 255 2.60 -6.46 -22.27
CA PHE A 255 3.57 -5.38 -22.14
C PHE A 255 5.02 -5.91 -22.25
N TYR A 256 5.35 -6.96 -21.49
CA TYR A 256 6.70 -7.55 -21.50
C TYR A 256 7.00 -8.38 -22.75
N GLU A 257 5.99 -8.88 -23.46
CA GLU A 257 6.14 -9.49 -24.78
C GLU A 257 6.57 -8.44 -25.81
N LEU A 258 5.93 -7.26 -25.80
CA LEU A 258 6.22 -6.15 -26.72
C LEU A 258 7.52 -5.43 -26.39
N SER A 259 7.92 -5.38 -25.11
CA SER A 259 9.17 -4.77 -24.63
C SER A 259 10.40 -5.67 -24.83
N LYS A 260 10.36 -6.61 -25.79
CA LYS A 260 11.49 -7.49 -26.16
C LYS A 260 12.41 -6.92 -27.24
N ASN A 261 12.13 -5.70 -27.72
CA ASN A 261 12.98 -4.93 -28.62
C ASN A 261 13.67 -3.79 -27.87
#